data_AF-A0A8R7UD03-F1
#
_entry.id   AF-A0A8R7UD03-F1
#
_cell.length_a   1.000
_cell.length_b   1.000
_cell.length_c   1.000
_cell.angle_alpha   90.00
_cell.angle_beta   90.00
_cell.angle_gamma   90.00
#
_symmetry.space_group_name_H-M   'P 1'
#
loop_
_entity.id
_entity.type
_entity.pdbx_description
1 polymer ?
#
loop_
_entity_poly.entity_id
_entity_poly.type
_entity_poly.pdbx_seq_one_letter_code
_entity_poly.pdbx_strand_id
1 'polypeptide(L)'
;MAGGDGAATAGAAAEAGMGLDISPAGGLPSFEFAFNSESFSDRVLRLEVVASDGVAGGSLPDLAFHCDELHKEEAVLRVKTIYINSLVLAANSPFFLKLFSNGMKESDQRHLTLRIADSGTEETVMMEILSFMYTGKLTTTEPNLLLDILMAADKFEVLACMRHCSQLLTNLPMTRESALLYLDYPCSTSVAAEIRHLTDAAKEFLAGKYKVFAKFSDELMDMPLAGIEAIFSSTDLQIRSEDTVYSFLLEWACKQYPETEEGQKIWSSRLLPLVRFSHMTWSKTP
;
A
#
# COMPACT_ATOMS: atom_id res chain seq x y z
N MET A 1 9.16 57.45 39.46
CA MET A 1 9.39 55.99 39.59
C MET A 1 8.11 55.30 39.16
N ALA A 2 8.26 54.35 38.22
CA ALA A 2 7.39 53.25 37.77
C ALA A 2 5.87 53.35 38.05
N GLY A 3 4.96 53.26 37.09
CA GLY A 3 4.96 52.33 35.95
C GLY A 3 4.29 51.03 36.38
N GLY A 4 3.01 50.86 36.07
CA GLY A 4 2.22 49.68 36.41
C GLY A 4 1.39 49.24 35.20
N ASP A 5 1.98 48.31 34.44
CA ASP A 5 1.40 47.60 33.30
C ASP A 5 0.84 46.24 33.72
N GLY A 6 -0.17 45.78 32.97
CA GLY A 6 -0.43 44.37 32.67
C GLY A 6 -1.33 43.61 33.67
N ALA A 7 -2.16 42.67 33.26
CA ALA A 7 -2.64 42.22 31.96
C ALA A 7 -3.81 41.26 32.25
N ALA A 8 -4.81 41.27 31.38
CA ALA A 8 -5.92 40.34 31.39
C ALA A 8 -5.43 38.90 31.16
N THR A 9 -5.97 37.94 31.92
CA THR A 9 -5.90 36.51 31.53
C THR A 9 -7.33 35.98 31.46
N ALA A 10 -7.70 35.62 30.24
CA ALA A 10 -8.97 35.06 29.84
C ALA A 10 -9.08 33.59 30.26
N GLY A 11 -10.32 33.15 30.47
CA GLY A 11 -10.69 31.82 30.92
C GLY A 11 -10.19 30.70 30.00
N ALA A 12 -9.71 29.64 30.64
CA ALA A 12 -9.46 28.35 30.00
C ALA A 12 -10.79 27.71 29.60
N ALA A 13 -11.04 27.62 28.29
CA ALA A 13 -12.07 26.73 27.75
C ALA A 13 -11.51 25.30 27.77
N ALA A 14 -12.24 24.41 28.43
CA ALA A 14 -11.97 22.99 28.44
C ALA A 14 -12.29 22.38 27.07
N GLU A 15 -11.26 21.94 26.34
CA GLU A 15 -11.44 21.04 25.20
C GLU A 15 -11.72 19.63 25.72
N ALA A 16 -12.98 19.21 25.63
CA ALA A 16 -13.36 17.83 25.83
C ALA A 16 -12.94 17.02 24.59
N GLY A 17 -11.72 16.47 24.63
CA GLY A 17 -11.29 15.44 23.69
C GLY A 17 -12.14 14.18 23.91
N MET A 18 -13.13 13.95 23.04
CA MET A 18 -13.75 12.63 22.89
C MET A 18 -12.76 11.73 22.15
N GLY A 19 -11.81 11.16 22.89
CA GLY A 19 -11.07 9.98 22.45
C GLY A 19 -12.04 8.79 22.40
N LEU A 20 -12.40 8.34 21.20
CA LEU A 20 -13.00 7.04 21.02
C LEU A 20 -11.89 5.99 21.18
N ASP A 21 -11.70 5.52 22.41
CA ASP A 21 -10.91 4.33 22.71
C ASP A 21 -11.59 3.10 22.11
N ILE A 22 -11.21 2.76 20.88
CA ILE A 22 -11.62 1.51 20.24
C ILE A 22 -10.71 0.41 20.79
N SER A 23 -11.21 -0.29 21.81
CA SER A 23 -10.57 -1.51 22.35
C SER A 23 -10.49 -2.61 21.28
N PRO A 24 -9.37 -3.36 21.16
CA PRO A 24 -9.11 -4.24 20.02
C PRO A 24 -9.71 -5.65 20.13
N ALA A 25 -10.84 -5.85 20.84
CA ALA A 25 -11.35 -7.20 21.13
C ALA A 25 -12.89 -7.36 21.15
N GLY A 26 -13.63 -6.50 20.43
CA GLY A 26 -15.06 -6.67 20.18
C GLY A 26 -15.33 -6.55 18.69
N GLY A 27 -15.94 -7.58 18.08
CA GLY A 27 -16.30 -7.54 16.66
C GLY A 27 -17.12 -6.28 16.36
N LEU A 28 -16.62 -5.44 15.45
CA LEU A 28 -17.34 -4.27 14.96
C LEU A 28 -18.76 -4.67 14.56
N PRO A 29 -19.79 -3.88 14.90
CA PRO A 29 -21.14 -4.13 14.39
C PRO A 29 -21.10 -4.10 12.86
N SER A 30 -21.42 -5.23 12.23
CA SER A 30 -21.50 -5.32 10.77
C SER A 30 -22.76 -4.58 10.30
N PHE A 31 -22.58 -3.63 9.39
CA PHE A 31 -23.65 -2.85 8.76
C PHE A 31 -24.04 -3.42 7.40
N GLU A 32 -23.88 -4.73 7.20
CA GLU A 32 -24.18 -5.43 5.94
C GLU A 32 -25.58 -5.10 5.40
N PHE A 33 -26.59 -5.01 6.27
CA PHE A 33 -27.96 -4.65 5.90
C PHE A 33 -28.12 -3.24 5.30
N ALA A 34 -27.18 -2.33 5.58
CA ALA A 34 -27.22 -0.96 5.12
C ALA A 34 -26.46 -0.75 3.80
N PHE A 35 -25.68 -1.73 3.36
CA PHE A 35 -24.91 -1.62 2.13
C PHE A 35 -25.83 -1.47 0.92
N ASN A 36 -25.63 -0.39 0.14
CA ASN A 36 -26.44 -0.05 -1.03
C ASN A 36 -27.96 0.03 -0.75
N SER A 37 -28.34 0.38 0.48
CA SER A 37 -29.74 0.58 0.85
C SER A 37 -30.13 2.06 0.80
N GLU A 38 -31.17 2.38 0.04
CA GLU A 38 -31.72 3.75 -0.03
C GLU A 38 -32.19 4.25 1.34
N SER A 39 -32.75 3.37 2.19
CA SER A 39 -33.29 3.75 3.50
C SER A 39 -32.23 4.07 4.55
N PHE A 40 -30.99 3.61 4.33
CA PHE A 40 -29.88 3.79 5.27
C PHE A 40 -28.76 4.68 4.72
N SER A 41 -29.01 5.32 3.58
CA SER A 41 -28.03 6.16 2.88
C SER A 41 -28.43 7.62 2.90
N ASP A 42 -27.46 8.49 3.11
CA ASP A 42 -27.60 9.94 3.03
C ASP A 42 -27.07 10.48 1.70
N ARG A 43 -26.30 9.69 0.95
CA ARG A 43 -25.66 10.07 -0.31
C ARG A 43 -25.80 8.98 -1.38
N VAL A 44 -25.58 9.41 -2.62
CA VAL A 44 -25.62 8.57 -3.82
C VAL A 44 -24.29 8.73 -4.55
N LEU A 45 -23.53 7.65 -4.64
CA LEU A 45 -22.27 7.59 -5.35
C LEU A 45 -22.49 7.08 -6.79
N ARG A 46 -22.09 7.88 -7.77
CA ARG A 46 -22.05 7.54 -9.20
C ARG A 46 -20.62 7.15 -9.57
N LEU A 47 -20.40 5.86 -9.81
CA LEU A 47 -19.16 5.38 -10.40
C LEU A 47 -19.29 5.48 -11.93
N GLU A 48 -18.52 6.37 -12.53
CA GLU A 48 -18.41 6.53 -13.98
C GLU A 48 -17.18 5.76 -14.46
N VAL A 49 -17.39 4.74 -15.29
CA VAL A 49 -16.29 4.04 -15.95
C VAL A 49 -15.99 4.74 -17.26
N VAL A 50 -14.76 5.20 -17.42
CA VAL A 50 -14.28 5.92 -18.61
C VAL A 50 -13.34 5.04 -19.43
N ALA A 51 -13.35 5.23 -20.76
CA ALA A 51 -12.45 4.50 -21.64
C ALA A 51 -10.98 4.82 -21.33
N SER A 52 -10.16 3.79 -21.09
CA SER A 52 -8.71 3.96 -20.96
C SER A 52 -8.10 4.17 -22.35
N ASP A 53 -7.58 5.37 -22.64
CA ASP A 53 -6.76 5.60 -23.84
C ASP A 53 -5.46 4.82 -23.64
N GLY A 54 -5.33 3.69 -24.34
CA GLY A 54 -4.32 2.66 -24.08
C GLY A 54 -2.89 3.18 -23.91
N VAL A 55 -2.42 3.19 -22.66
CA VAL A 55 -1.00 3.11 -22.31
C VAL A 55 -0.89 2.02 -21.25
N ALA A 56 -0.35 0.87 -21.65
CA ALA A 56 0.01 -0.18 -20.73
C ALA A 56 1.16 0.31 -19.83
N GLY A 57 0.89 0.49 -18.54
CA GLY A 57 1.88 0.87 -17.54
C GLY A 57 1.21 1.34 -16.27
N GLY A 58 1.36 0.56 -15.19
CA GLY A 58 0.61 0.69 -13.95
C GLY A 58 0.54 2.09 -13.35
N SER A 59 -0.69 2.55 -13.13
CA SER A 59 -1.11 3.39 -12.01
C SER A 59 -2.63 3.43 -12.06
N LEU A 60 -3.28 3.08 -10.95
CA LEU A 60 -4.71 3.32 -10.76
C LEU A 60 -4.98 4.82 -11.02
N PRO A 61 -6.04 5.17 -11.77
CA PRO A 61 -6.22 6.50 -12.35
C PRO A 61 -6.24 7.59 -11.28
N ASP A 62 -5.56 8.71 -11.51
CA ASP A 62 -5.59 9.88 -10.65
C ASP A 62 -7.06 10.31 -10.43
N LEU A 63 -7.52 10.37 -9.17
CA LEU A 63 -8.88 10.78 -8.85
C LEU A 63 -9.00 12.29 -9.02
N ALA A 64 -9.10 12.72 -10.28
CA ALA A 64 -9.42 14.10 -10.61
C ALA A 64 -10.90 14.36 -10.26
N PHE A 65 -11.14 14.91 -9.07
CA PHE A 65 -12.37 15.64 -8.79
C PHE A 65 -12.34 16.92 -9.64
N HIS A 66 -12.84 16.86 -10.87
CA HIS A 66 -13.00 18.05 -11.70
C HIS A 66 -14.46 18.53 -11.66
N CYS A 67 -14.66 19.68 -11.00
CA CYS A 67 -15.63 20.66 -11.48
C CYS A 67 -15.16 21.16 -12.84
N ASP A 68 -16.10 21.36 -13.78
CA ASP A 68 -15.92 21.96 -15.10
C ASP A 68 -14.69 22.87 -15.21
N GLU A 69 -13.65 22.39 -15.92
CA GLU A 69 -12.92 23.18 -16.92
C GLU A 69 -12.08 22.25 -17.80
N LEU A 70 -12.05 22.63 -19.09
CA LEU A 70 -11.56 21.92 -20.28
C LEU A 70 -10.45 20.88 -20.03
N HIS A 71 -10.59 19.66 -20.54
CA HIS A 71 -9.63 18.87 -21.35
C HIS A 71 -10.13 17.40 -21.49
N LYS A 72 -10.28 16.94 -22.75
CA LYS A 72 -10.75 15.60 -23.23
C LYS A 72 -12.03 15.06 -22.57
N GLU A 73 -13.15 15.11 -23.31
CA GLU A 73 -14.33 14.26 -23.03
C GLU A 73 -13.92 12.79 -23.21
N GLU A 74 -13.39 12.18 -22.15
CA GLU A 74 -13.29 10.73 -22.08
C GLU A 74 -14.73 10.17 -22.07
N ALA A 75 -15.02 9.31 -23.04
CA ALA A 75 -16.36 8.75 -23.19
C ALA A 75 -16.69 7.91 -21.95
N VAL A 76 -17.75 8.31 -21.23
CA VAL A 76 -18.32 7.52 -20.13
C VAL A 76 -18.99 6.29 -20.73
N LEU A 77 -18.42 5.12 -20.48
CA LEU A 77 -18.88 3.85 -21.04
C LEU A 77 -20.06 3.27 -20.25
N ARG A 78 -19.99 3.37 -18.91
CA ARG A 78 -21.01 2.85 -17.99
C ARG A 78 -21.04 3.68 -16.72
N VAL A 79 -22.23 3.76 -16.13
CA VAL A 79 -22.46 4.45 -14.86
C VAL A 79 -23.13 3.49 -13.90
N LYS A 80 -22.55 3.32 -12.71
CA LYS A 80 -23.14 2.53 -11.63
C LYS A 80 -23.48 3.45 -10.47
N THR A 81 -24.70 3.34 -9.98
CA THR A 81 -25.19 4.14 -8.85
C THR A 81 -25.26 3.27 -7.60
N ILE A 82 -24.70 3.79 -6.50
CA ILE A 82 -24.61 3.11 -5.22
C ILE A 82 -25.11 4.04 -4.13
N TYR A 83 -26.01 3.55 -3.30
CA TYR A 83 -26.45 4.25 -2.10
C TYR A 83 -25.41 4.08 -1.00
N ILE A 84 -24.93 5.19 -0.45
CA ILE A 84 -23.90 5.19 0.57
C ILE A 84 -24.30 6.06 1.77
N ASN A 85 -23.90 5.59 2.95
CA ASN A 85 -23.87 6.34 4.19
C ASN A 85 -22.49 6.98 4.40
N SER A 86 -22.45 8.31 4.45
CA SER A 86 -21.23 9.08 4.59
C SER A 86 -20.52 8.85 5.92
N LEU A 87 -21.27 8.63 7.01
CA LEU A 87 -20.71 8.36 8.33
C LEU A 87 -20.00 7.01 8.38
N VAL A 88 -20.59 5.96 7.79
CA VAL A 88 -19.96 4.62 7.71
C VAL A 88 -18.64 4.69 6.94
N LEU A 89 -18.63 5.37 5.80
CA LEU A 89 -17.43 5.54 4.97
C LEU A 89 -16.36 6.37 5.70
N ALA A 90 -16.74 7.52 6.26
CA ALA A 90 -15.82 8.41 6.98
C ALA A 90 -15.21 7.74 8.23
N ALA A 91 -15.97 6.89 8.92
CA ALA A 91 -15.46 6.16 10.08
C ALA A 91 -14.39 5.11 9.70
N ASN A 92 -14.42 4.60 8.47
CA ASN A 92 -13.50 3.56 8.00
C ASN A 92 -12.37 4.10 7.10
N SER A 93 -12.44 5.36 6.69
CA SER A 93 -11.53 5.95 5.72
C SER A 93 -11.32 7.44 5.99
N PRO A 94 -10.10 7.86 6.36
CA PRO A 94 -9.76 9.27 6.46
C PRO A 94 -9.90 10.01 5.12
N PHE A 95 -9.74 9.33 3.98
CA PHE A 95 -10.03 9.91 2.66
C PHE A 95 -11.50 10.32 2.56
N PHE A 96 -12.44 9.42 2.87
CA PHE A 96 -13.87 9.73 2.82
C PHE A 96 -14.28 10.73 3.90
N LEU A 97 -13.64 10.70 5.08
CA LEU A 97 -13.84 11.73 6.10
C LEU A 97 -13.52 13.12 5.54
N LYS A 98 -12.32 13.31 4.98
CA LYS A 98 -11.90 14.58 4.35
C LYS A 98 -12.86 14.98 3.23
N LEU A 99 -13.27 14.02 2.40
CA LEU A 99 -14.21 14.24 1.29
C LEU A 99 -15.55 14.82 1.77
N PHE A 100 -16.04 14.40 2.95
CA PHE A 100 -17.32 14.84 3.48
C PHE A 100 -17.24 16.02 4.46
N SER A 101 -16.06 16.30 5.05
CA SER A 101 -15.91 17.32 6.10
C SER A 101 -15.25 18.62 5.66
N ASN A 102 -14.58 18.68 4.51
CA ASN A 102 -13.68 19.80 4.17
C ASN A 102 -14.35 21.09 3.66
N GLY A 103 -15.68 21.21 3.68
CA GLY A 103 -16.38 22.42 3.23
C GLY A 103 -16.15 22.78 1.75
N MET A 104 -15.66 21.81 0.96
CA MET A 104 -15.59 21.91 -0.50
C MET A 104 -16.97 21.64 -1.10
N LYS A 105 -17.19 21.92 -2.40
CA LYS A 105 -18.51 21.78 -3.03
C LYS A 105 -19.10 20.37 -2.87
N GLU A 106 -18.24 19.37 -2.73
CA GLU A 106 -18.54 17.95 -2.55
C GLU A 106 -19.15 17.63 -1.17
N SER A 107 -18.81 18.40 -0.12
CA SER A 107 -19.32 18.13 1.23
C SER A 107 -20.84 18.27 1.30
N ASP A 108 -21.41 19.19 0.52
CA ASP A 108 -22.85 19.48 0.52
C ASP A 108 -23.62 18.72 -0.56
N GLN A 109 -22.92 17.96 -1.42
CA GLN A 109 -23.53 17.23 -2.53
C GLN A 109 -24.10 15.88 -2.10
N ARG A 110 -25.39 15.69 -2.39
CA ARG A 110 -26.04 14.37 -2.25
C ARG A 110 -25.56 13.37 -3.31
N HIS A 111 -25.19 13.85 -4.49
CA HIS A 111 -24.70 13.03 -5.60
C HIS A 111 -23.20 13.27 -5.78
N LEU A 112 -22.41 12.22 -5.58
CA LEU A 112 -20.97 12.26 -5.75
C LEU A 112 -20.60 11.44 -6.99
N THR A 113 -19.66 11.92 -7.79
CA THR A 113 -19.18 11.19 -8.96
C THR A 113 -17.72 10.81 -8.76
N LEU A 114 -17.41 9.53 -8.92
CA LEU A 114 -16.02 9.05 -9.00
C LEU A 114 -15.81 8.43 -10.38
N ARG A 115 -14.72 8.82 -11.03
CA ARG A 115 -14.31 8.25 -12.31
C ARG A 115 -13.30 7.15 -12.08
N ILE A 116 -13.52 6.02 -12.73
CA ILE A 116 -12.63 4.87 -12.75
C ILE A 116 -12.38 4.46 -14.21
N ALA A 117 -11.19 3.93 -14.51
CA ALA A 117 -10.84 3.51 -15.85
C ALA A 117 -11.47 2.15 -16.18
N ASP A 118 -11.73 1.90 -17.46
CA ASP A 118 -12.14 0.58 -17.94
C ASP A 118 -10.95 -0.37 -18.08
N SER A 119 -10.33 -0.72 -16.95
CA SER A 119 -9.25 -1.71 -16.86
C SER A 119 -9.75 -3.12 -16.52
N GLY A 120 -11.08 -3.33 -16.51
CA GLY A 120 -11.73 -4.61 -16.26
C GLY A 120 -11.98 -4.94 -14.78
N THR A 121 -11.00 -4.71 -13.88
CA THR A 121 -11.13 -5.05 -12.45
C THR A 121 -11.51 -3.87 -11.54
N GLU A 122 -11.26 -2.63 -11.96
CA GLU A 122 -11.44 -1.43 -11.13
C GLU A 122 -12.84 -1.26 -10.53
N GLU A 123 -13.90 -1.51 -11.32
CA GLU A 123 -15.27 -1.46 -10.82
C GLU A 123 -15.48 -2.49 -9.69
N THR A 124 -14.97 -3.71 -9.88
CA THR A 124 -15.05 -4.79 -8.89
C THR A 124 -14.26 -4.43 -7.63
N VAL A 125 -13.05 -3.90 -7.78
CA VAL A 125 -12.19 -3.45 -6.68
C VAL A 125 -12.89 -2.38 -5.84
N MET A 126 -13.47 -1.37 -6.49
CA MET A 126 -14.18 -0.31 -5.79
C MET A 126 -15.41 -0.84 -5.06
N MET A 127 -16.16 -1.76 -5.68
CA MET A 127 -17.31 -2.41 -5.04
C MET A 127 -16.90 -3.25 -3.82
N GLU A 128 -15.80 -3.99 -3.90
CA GLU A 128 -15.26 -4.77 -2.78
C GLU A 128 -14.86 -3.86 -1.61
N ILE A 129 -14.16 -2.75 -1.87
CA ILE A 129 -13.77 -1.79 -0.82
C ILE A 129 -15.00 -1.14 -0.17
N LEU A 130 -15.97 -0.71 -0.98
CA LEU A 130 -17.21 -0.12 -0.47
C LEU A 130 -17.98 -1.15 0.37
N SER A 131 -18.12 -2.38 -0.11
CA SER A 131 -18.78 -3.45 0.64
C SER A 131 -18.04 -3.77 1.93
N PHE A 132 -16.72 -3.83 1.89
CA PHE A 132 -15.86 -4.11 3.04
C PHE A 132 -16.08 -3.10 4.18
N MET A 133 -16.24 -1.81 3.88
CA MET A 133 -16.50 -0.79 4.91
C MET A 133 -17.82 -0.98 5.67
N TYR A 134 -18.78 -1.72 5.11
CA TYR A 134 -20.04 -2.07 5.77
C TYR A 134 -19.97 -3.44 6.43
N THR A 135 -19.36 -4.41 5.75
CA THR A 135 -19.44 -5.83 6.13
C THR A 135 -18.25 -6.31 6.95
N GLY A 136 -17.10 -5.67 6.78
CA GLY A 136 -15.79 -6.12 7.27
C GLY A 136 -15.23 -7.34 6.52
N LYS A 137 -15.75 -7.67 5.34
CA LYS A 137 -15.40 -8.90 4.60
C LYS A 137 -15.13 -8.60 3.12
N LEU A 138 -14.23 -9.37 2.52
CA LEU A 138 -14.02 -9.44 1.08
C LEU A 138 -14.64 -10.74 0.53
N THR A 139 -15.17 -10.69 -0.68
CA THR A 139 -15.79 -11.88 -1.30
C THR A 139 -14.81 -12.69 -2.14
N THR A 140 -13.71 -12.06 -2.56
CA THR A 140 -12.67 -12.67 -3.39
C THR A 140 -11.54 -13.30 -2.58
N THR A 141 -10.93 -14.34 -3.15
CA THR A 141 -9.68 -14.94 -2.69
C THR A 141 -8.61 -14.98 -3.81
N GLU A 142 -8.91 -14.37 -4.96
CA GLU A 142 -8.00 -14.31 -6.10
C GLU A 142 -6.79 -13.40 -5.79
N PRO A 143 -5.53 -13.88 -5.87
CA PRO A 143 -4.35 -13.12 -5.47
C PRO A 143 -4.19 -11.77 -6.19
N ASN A 144 -4.42 -11.74 -7.51
CA ASN A 144 -4.26 -10.53 -8.32
C ASN A 144 -5.31 -9.48 -7.93
N LEU A 145 -6.57 -9.91 -7.78
CA LEU A 145 -7.64 -9.01 -7.36
C LEU A 145 -7.45 -8.52 -5.93
N LEU A 146 -6.94 -9.37 -5.02
CA LEU A 146 -6.59 -8.97 -3.66
C LEU A 146 -5.47 -7.92 -3.64
N LEU A 147 -4.51 -8.00 -4.56
CA LEU A 147 -3.46 -6.99 -4.70
C LEU A 147 -4.02 -5.67 -5.26
N ASP A 148 -4.91 -5.74 -6.25
CA ASP A 148 -5.61 -4.55 -6.76
C ASP A 148 -6.45 -3.88 -5.67
N ILE A 149 -7.13 -4.68 -4.84
CA ILE A 149 -7.87 -4.20 -3.67
C ILE A 149 -6.91 -3.59 -2.64
N LEU A 150 -5.75 -4.20 -2.37
CA LEU A 150 -4.76 -3.64 -1.46
C LEU A 150 -4.28 -2.27 -1.93
N MET A 151 -3.95 -2.12 -3.22
CA MET A 151 -3.51 -0.85 -3.82
C MET A 151 -4.61 0.23 -3.74
N ALA A 152 -5.85 -0.14 -4.06
CA ALA A 152 -6.96 0.80 -3.97
C ALA A 152 -7.29 1.14 -2.50
N ALA A 153 -7.20 0.18 -1.58
CA ALA A 153 -7.43 0.42 -0.16
C ALA A 153 -6.39 1.39 0.43
N ASP A 154 -5.13 1.31 0.01
CA ASP A 154 -4.10 2.30 0.33
C ASP A 154 -4.49 3.69 -0.15
N LYS A 155 -4.86 3.80 -1.43
CA LYS A 155 -5.30 5.05 -2.05
C LYS A 155 -6.51 5.68 -1.36
N PHE A 156 -7.47 4.87 -0.94
CA PHE A 156 -8.66 5.31 -0.22
C PHE A 156 -8.47 5.32 1.31
N GLU A 157 -7.24 5.13 1.80
CA GLU A 157 -6.88 5.15 3.22
C GLU A 157 -7.72 4.17 4.09
N VAL A 158 -8.15 3.02 3.55
CA VAL A 158 -8.96 2.00 4.25
C VAL A 158 -8.05 0.98 4.93
N LEU A 159 -7.39 1.39 6.02
CA LEU A 159 -6.36 0.59 6.72
C LEU A 159 -6.84 -0.81 7.15
N ALA A 160 -8.09 -0.95 7.59
CA ALA A 160 -8.65 -2.24 7.97
C ALA A 160 -8.72 -3.22 6.79
N CYS A 161 -9.03 -2.72 5.58
CA CYS A 161 -9.05 -3.52 4.37
C CYS A 161 -7.64 -3.92 3.96
N MET A 162 -6.66 -3.02 4.08
CA MET A 162 -5.26 -3.33 3.80
C MET A 162 -4.72 -4.45 4.70
N ARG A 163 -4.97 -4.37 6.02
CA ARG A 163 -4.63 -5.43 6.97
C ARG A 163 -5.26 -6.76 6.58
N HIS A 164 -6.53 -6.74 6.18
CA HIS A 164 -7.26 -7.94 5.79
C HIS A 164 -6.70 -8.56 4.50
N CYS A 165 -6.44 -7.75 3.46
CA CYS A 165 -5.81 -8.21 2.22
C CYS A 165 -4.43 -8.80 2.49
N SER A 166 -3.60 -8.12 3.28
CA SER A 166 -2.27 -8.56 3.70
C SER A 166 -2.32 -9.94 4.37
N GLN A 167 -3.27 -10.16 5.27
CA GLN A 167 -3.50 -11.47 5.91
C GLN A 167 -3.92 -12.54 4.91
N LEU A 168 -4.87 -12.25 4.02
CA LEU A 168 -5.33 -13.21 3.01
C LEU A 168 -4.19 -13.60 2.06
N LEU A 169 -3.44 -12.63 1.54
CA LEU A 169 -2.30 -12.84 0.66
C LEU A 169 -1.19 -13.67 1.34
N THR A 170 -0.96 -13.45 2.64
CA THR A 170 0.02 -14.23 3.43
C THR A 170 -0.41 -15.69 3.60
N ASN A 171 -1.71 -15.97 3.66
CA ASN A 171 -2.24 -17.32 3.79
C ASN A 171 -2.31 -18.10 2.48
N LEU A 172 -2.09 -17.43 1.34
CA LEU A 172 -2.05 -18.07 0.02
C LEU A 172 -0.65 -18.66 -0.26
N PRO A 173 -0.55 -19.69 -1.12
CA PRO A 173 0.74 -20.24 -1.51
C PRO A 173 1.63 -19.17 -2.16
N MET A 174 2.83 -18.97 -1.60
CA MET A 174 3.80 -18.01 -2.12
C MET A 174 4.64 -18.61 -3.24
N THR A 175 4.76 -17.89 -4.36
CA THR A 175 5.72 -18.16 -5.45
C THR A 175 6.83 -17.09 -5.48
N ARG A 176 7.88 -17.30 -6.29
CA ARG A 176 8.95 -16.29 -6.47
C ARG A 176 8.35 -14.98 -6.99
N GLU A 177 7.47 -15.07 -7.97
CA GLU A 177 6.86 -13.94 -8.66
C GLU A 177 5.99 -13.14 -7.69
N SER A 178 5.14 -13.82 -6.92
CA SER A 178 4.31 -13.15 -5.89
C SER A 178 5.14 -12.50 -4.78
N ALA A 179 6.19 -13.17 -4.30
CA ALA A 179 7.06 -12.63 -3.26
C ALA A 179 7.79 -11.36 -3.74
N LEU A 180 8.31 -11.37 -4.97
CA LEU A 180 8.95 -10.19 -5.56
C LEU A 180 7.95 -9.05 -5.74
N LEU A 181 6.73 -9.35 -6.21
CA LEU A 181 5.66 -8.37 -6.37
C LEU A 181 5.26 -7.72 -5.04
N TYR A 182 5.19 -8.48 -3.95
CA TYR A 182 4.88 -7.94 -2.62
C TYR A 182 6.00 -7.09 -2.03
N LEU A 183 7.27 -7.40 -2.35
CA LEU A 183 8.41 -6.61 -1.88
C LEU A 183 8.61 -5.32 -2.67
N ASP A 184 8.21 -5.30 -3.93
CA ASP A 184 8.26 -4.12 -4.79
C ASP A 184 7.00 -3.24 -4.67
N TYR A 185 6.07 -3.61 -3.79
CA TYR A 185 4.85 -2.84 -3.55
C TYR A 185 5.22 -1.41 -3.13
N PRO A 186 4.77 -0.37 -3.85
CA PRO A 186 5.09 1.02 -3.55
C PRO A 186 4.36 1.45 -2.28
N CYS A 187 5.01 1.29 -1.13
CA CYS A 187 4.42 1.60 0.16
C CYS A 187 4.86 2.98 0.67
N SER A 188 3.90 3.82 1.04
CA SER A 188 4.18 5.00 1.88
C SER A 188 4.51 4.59 3.31
N THR A 189 5.25 5.41 4.06
CA THR A 189 5.65 5.10 5.45
C THR A 189 4.45 4.81 6.37
N SER A 190 3.30 5.44 6.12
CA SER A 190 2.06 5.28 6.90
C SER A 190 1.47 3.86 6.80
N VAL A 191 1.60 3.23 5.63
CA VAL A 191 0.98 1.94 5.30
C VAL A 191 1.94 0.75 5.46
N ALA A 192 3.22 1.02 5.65
CA ALA A 192 4.25 -0.01 5.81
C ALA A 192 3.98 -0.92 7.01
N ALA A 193 3.33 -0.40 8.06
CA ALA A 193 2.95 -1.19 9.23
C ALA A 193 1.88 -2.26 8.90
N GLU A 194 0.98 -1.98 7.95
CA GLU A 194 -0.17 -2.83 7.65
C GLU A 194 0.16 -4.01 6.75
N ILE A 195 1.13 -3.80 5.86
CA ILE A 195 1.63 -4.84 4.96
C ILE A 195 2.90 -5.50 5.48
N ARG A 196 3.39 -5.11 6.67
CA ARG A 196 4.64 -5.62 7.24
C ARG A 196 4.65 -7.15 7.28
N HIS A 197 3.58 -7.77 7.79
CA HIS A 197 3.47 -9.22 7.86
C HIS A 197 3.60 -9.91 6.49
N LEU A 198 2.99 -9.33 5.44
CA LEU A 198 3.11 -9.84 4.07
C LEU A 198 4.55 -9.71 3.55
N THR A 199 5.17 -8.54 3.75
CA THR A 199 6.55 -8.31 3.30
C THR A 199 7.56 -9.18 4.04
N ASP A 200 7.39 -9.39 5.35
CA ASP A 200 8.25 -10.27 6.15
C ASP A 200 8.09 -11.73 5.72
N ALA A 201 6.86 -12.20 5.47
CA ALA A 201 6.61 -13.53 4.94
C ALA A 201 7.24 -13.74 3.55
N ALA A 202 7.17 -12.73 2.68
CA ALA A 202 7.82 -12.77 1.36
C ALA A 202 9.35 -12.84 1.47
N LYS A 203 9.95 -12.09 2.41
CA LYS A 203 11.40 -12.17 2.68
C LYS A 203 11.80 -13.54 3.20
N GLU A 204 11.07 -14.07 4.18
CA GLU A 204 11.34 -15.38 4.75
C GLU A 204 11.21 -16.49 3.70
N PHE A 205 10.19 -16.41 2.84
CA PHE A 205 10.01 -17.35 1.73
C PHE A 205 11.19 -17.33 0.76
N LEU A 206 11.64 -16.15 0.31
CA LEU A 206 12.79 -16.05 -0.60
C LEU A 206 14.08 -16.53 0.07
N ALA A 207 14.35 -16.11 1.31
CA ALA A 207 15.51 -16.56 2.07
C ALA A 207 15.53 -18.09 2.25
N GLY A 208 14.37 -18.70 2.53
CA GLY A 208 14.22 -20.14 2.63
C GLY A 208 14.45 -20.86 1.29
N LYS A 209 13.85 -20.35 0.21
CA LYS A 209 13.98 -20.92 -1.15
C LYS A 209 15.43 -20.91 -1.65
N TYR A 210 16.14 -19.80 -1.42
CA TYR A 210 17.52 -19.61 -1.88
C TYR A 210 18.57 -19.88 -0.80
N LYS A 211 18.17 -20.55 0.30
CA LYS A 211 19.04 -20.87 1.44
C LYS A 211 20.37 -21.52 1.03
N VAL A 212 20.34 -22.41 0.05
CA VAL A 212 21.54 -23.04 -0.50
C VAL A 212 22.06 -22.22 -1.67
N PHE A 213 22.65 -21.06 -1.36
CA PHE A 213 23.11 -20.06 -2.34
C PHE A 213 23.86 -20.65 -3.53
N ALA A 214 24.81 -21.56 -3.27
CA ALA A 214 25.66 -22.16 -4.30
C ALA A 214 24.91 -22.93 -5.40
N LYS A 215 23.64 -23.31 -5.19
CA LYS A 215 22.81 -23.99 -6.20
C LYS A 215 22.13 -23.02 -7.17
N PHE A 216 22.03 -21.74 -6.80
CA PHE A 216 21.18 -20.76 -7.49
C PHE A 216 21.95 -19.50 -7.91
N SER A 217 23.28 -19.50 -7.85
CA SER A 217 24.12 -18.32 -8.19
C SER A 217 23.74 -17.71 -9.53
N ASP A 218 23.54 -18.54 -10.54
CA ASP A 218 23.25 -18.09 -11.91
C ASP A 218 21.84 -17.50 -12.02
N GLU A 219 20.85 -18.13 -11.37
CA GLU A 219 19.46 -17.63 -11.33
C GLU A 219 19.33 -16.32 -10.55
N LEU A 220 20.15 -16.14 -9.51
CA LEU A 220 20.18 -14.91 -8.71
C LEU A 220 20.78 -13.73 -9.47
N MET A 221 21.62 -13.98 -10.49
CA MET A 221 22.17 -12.90 -11.31
C MET A 221 21.09 -12.09 -12.04
N ASP A 222 19.92 -12.69 -12.30
CA ASP A 222 18.78 -12.04 -12.94
C ASP A 222 17.67 -11.65 -11.93
N MET A 223 17.95 -11.75 -10.63
CA MET A 223 17.00 -11.35 -9.59
C MET A 223 17.00 -9.83 -9.38
N PRO A 224 15.83 -9.18 -9.20
CA PRO A 224 15.75 -7.75 -8.90
C PRO A 224 16.29 -7.44 -7.49
N LEU A 225 16.62 -6.16 -7.27
CA LEU A 225 17.22 -5.66 -6.02
C LEU A 225 16.45 -6.10 -4.77
N ALA A 226 15.12 -5.96 -4.77
CA ALA A 226 14.28 -6.31 -3.63
C ALA A 226 14.42 -7.80 -3.23
N GLY A 227 14.58 -8.68 -4.20
CA GLY A 227 14.80 -10.11 -3.96
C GLY A 227 16.20 -10.40 -3.41
N ILE A 228 17.23 -9.75 -3.97
CA ILE A 228 18.62 -9.86 -3.47
C ILE A 228 18.69 -9.41 -2.02
N GLU A 229 18.13 -8.24 -1.71
CA GLU A 229 18.11 -7.74 -0.34
C GLU A 229 17.40 -8.69 0.62
N ALA A 230 16.25 -9.22 0.21
CA ALA A 230 15.50 -10.18 1.02
C ALA A 230 16.32 -11.44 1.35
N ILE A 231 17.04 -11.98 0.37
CA ILE A 231 17.83 -13.21 0.53
C ILE A 231 19.06 -12.96 1.40
N PHE A 232 19.85 -11.92 1.09
CA PHE A 232 21.13 -11.66 1.76
C PHE A 232 20.98 -10.95 3.11
N SER A 233 19.81 -10.39 3.42
CA SER A 233 19.48 -9.97 4.79
C SER A 233 19.37 -11.15 5.76
N SER A 234 19.14 -12.37 5.27
CA SER A 234 18.97 -13.55 6.12
C SER A 234 20.26 -14.04 6.78
N THR A 235 20.18 -14.42 8.05
CA THR A 235 21.29 -15.05 8.79
C THR A 235 21.48 -16.52 8.46
N ASP A 236 20.52 -17.14 7.78
CA ASP A 236 20.43 -18.59 7.63
C ASP A 236 21.00 -19.10 6.30
N LEU A 237 21.61 -18.22 5.49
CA LEU A 237 22.18 -18.56 4.20
C LEU A 237 23.35 -19.55 4.33
N GLN A 238 23.30 -20.66 3.60
CA GLN A 238 24.36 -21.68 3.58
C GLN A 238 25.46 -21.28 2.60
N ILE A 239 26.40 -20.48 3.11
CA ILE A 239 27.58 -20.00 2.40
C ILE A 239 28.87 -20.59 2.98
N ARG A 240 29.91 -20.66 2.15
CA ARG A 240 31.24 -21.13 2.59
C ARG A 240 32.00 -20.04 3.34
N SER A 241 31.93 -18.82 2.84
CA SER A 241 32.54 -17.64 3.45
C SER A 241 31.80 -16.38 3.01
N GLU A 242 31.94 -15.32 3.80
CA GLU A 242 31.37 -14.01 3.48
C GLU A 242 32.04 -13.37 2.25
N ASP A 243 33.28 -13.76 1.93
CA ASP A 243 33.98 -13.33 0.71
C ASP A 243 33.18 -13.72 -0.55
N THR A 244 32.51 -14.88 -0.52
CA THR A 244 31.68 -15.34 -1.63
C THR A 244 30.46 -14.43 -1.83
N VAL A 245 29.84 -13.99 -0.72
CA VAL A 245 28.69 -13.07 -0.75
C VAL A 245 29.12 -11.72 -1.32
N TYR A 246 30.24 -11.19 -0.86
CA TYR A 246 30.76 -9.92 -1.35
C TYR A 246 31.11 -9.96 -2.83
N SER A 247 31.85 -10.98 -3.27
CA SER A 247 32.19 -11.14 -4.69
C SER A 247 30.94 -11.26 -5.56
N PHE A 248 29.96 -12.04 -5.12
CA PHE A 248 28.69 -12.19 -5.84
C PHE A 248 27.91 -10.87 -5.91
N LEU A 249 27.71 -10.16 -4.79
CA LEU A 249 26.94 -8.92 -4.78
C LEU A 249 27.62 -7.84 -5.63
N LEU A 250 28.95 -7.81 -5.64
CA LEU A 250 29.72 -6.88 -6.47
C LEU A 250 29.51 -7.19 -7.96
N GLU A 251 29.61 -8.46 -8.34
CA GLU A 251 29.37 -8.92 -9.71
C GLU A 251 27.92 -8.63 -10.15
N TRP A 252 26.94 -8.93 -9.29
CA TRP A 252 25.53 -8.63 -9.52
C TRP A 252 25.30 -7.13 -9.73
N ALA A 253 25.87 -6.29 -8.87
CA ALA A 253 25.74 -4.84 -8.97
C ALA A 253 26.35 -4.31 -10.28
N CYS A 254 27.52 -4.79 -10.69
CA CYS A 254 28.14 -4.43 -11.96
C CYS A 254 27.33 -4.87 -13.18
N LYS A 255 26.63 -6.01 -13.10
CA LYS A 255 25.78 -6.51 -14.19
C LYS A 255 24.48 -5.70 -14.31
N GLN A 256 23.83 -5.41 -13.19
CA GLN A 256 22.51 -4.76 -13.16
C GLN A 256 22.58 -3.24 -13.31
N TYR A 257 23.67 -2.63 -12.83
CA TYR A 257 23.90 -1.19 -12.86
C TYR A 257 25.27 -0.89 -13.49
N PRO A 258 25.38 -0.99 -14.83
CA PRO A 258 26.63 -0.65 -15.52
C PRO A 258 26.97 0.85 -15.43
N GLU A 259 25.98 1.70 -15.12
CA GLU A 259 26.19 3.12 -14.85
C GLU A 259 26.79 3.34 -13.45
N THR A 260 27.96 3.96 -13.41
CA THR A 260 28.81 4.00 -12.23
C THR A 260 28.19 4.77 -11.06
N GLU A 261 27.42 5.83 -11.29
CA GLU A 261 26.89 6.68 -10.21
C GLU A 261 25.70 6.03 -9.48
N GLU A 262 24.70 5.54 -10.21
CA GLU A 262 23.55 4.84 -9.63
C GLU A 262 23.98 3.51 -9.01
N GLY A 263 24.84 2.75 -9.71
CA GLY A 263 25.42 1.52 -9.18
C GLY A 263 26.20 1.74 -7.89
N GLN A 264 26.99 2.81 -7.80
CA GLN A 264 27.74 3.14 -6.57
C GLN A 264 26.81 3.51 -5.41
N LYS A 265 25.71 4.23 -5.69
CA LYS A 265 24.72 4.56 -4.66
C LYS A 265 24.01 3.32 -4.13
N ILE A 266 23.57 2.42 -5.02
CA ILE A 266 22.91 1.17 -4.63
C ILE A 266 23.89 0.26 -3.88
N TRP A 267 25.11 0.13 -4.39
CA TRP A 267 26.17 -0.63 -3.73
C TRP A 267 26.40 -0.14 -2.30
N SER A 268 26.68 1.15 -2.12
CA SER A 268 27.04 1.71 -0.81
C SER A 268 25.89 1.71 0.21
N SER A 269 24.66 2.00 -0.22
CA SER A 269 23.53 2.19 0.69
C SER A 269 22.67 0.96 0.92
N ARG A 270 22.61 0.02 -0.04
CA ARG A 270 21.69 -1.12 -0.04
C ARG A 270 22.40 -2.45 0.07
N LEU A 271 23.46 -2.67 -0.73
CA LEU A 271 24.12 -3.98 -0.81
C LEU A 271 25.24 -4.15 0.21
N LEU A 272 26.08 -3.13 0.42
CA LEU A 272 27.20 -3.18 1.36
C LEU A 272 26.76 -3.54 2.80
N PRO A 273 25.63 -3.02 3.33
CA PRO A 273 25.13 -3.40 4.66
C PRO A 273 24.73 -4.88 4.79
N LEU A 274 24.51 -5.59 3.69
CA LEU A 274 24.17 -7.01 3.69
C LEU A 274 25.40 -7.89 3.96
N VAL A 275 26.60 -7.37 3.70
CA VAL A 275 27.87 -8.09 3.88
C VAL A 275 28.33 -7.94 5.33
N ARG A 276 28.53 -9.07 6.00
CA ARG A 276 29.02 -9.12 7.38
C ARG A 276 30.54 -9.12 7.41
N PHE A 277 31.15 -7.95 7.26
CA PHE A 277 32.61 -7.79 7.23
C PHE A 277 33.38 -8.47 8.38
N SER A 278 32.75 -8.65 9.54
CA SER A 278 33.31 -9.41 10.68
C SER A 278 33.62 -10.88 10.37
N HIS A 279 32.99 -11.46 9.34
CA HIS A 279 33.13 -12.86 8.93
C HIS A 279 33.91 -13.04 7.63
N MET A 280 34.45 -11.96 7.05
CA MET A 280 35.34 -12.06 5.91
C MET A 280 36.68 -12.66 6.30
N THR A 281 37.28 -13.40 5.38
CA THR A 281 38.65 -13.85 5.58
C THR A 281 39.58 -12.65 5.54
N TRP A 282 40.31 -12.42 6.63
CA TRP A 282 41.39 -11.45 6.62
C TRP A 282 42.56 -12.06 5.85
N SER A 283 42.47 -12.09 4.52
CA SER A 283 43.66 -12.30 3.70
C SER A 283 44.50 -11.03 3.83
N LYS A 284 45.40 -11.00 4.82
CA LYS A 284 46.63 -10.25 4.69
C LYS A 284 47.31 -10.82 3.45
N THR A 285 47.13 -10.18 2.30
CA THR A 285 48.02 -10.42 1.16
C THR A 285 49.44 -10.05 1.61
N PRO A 286 50.41 -10.99 1.61
CA PRO A 286 51.81 -10.67 1.84
C PRO A 286 52.42 -9.85 0.70
#